data_AF-A0AAW4JWG2-F1
#
_entry.id   AF-A0AAW4JWG2-F1
#
_cell.length_a   1.000
_cell.length_b   1.000
_cell.length_c   1.000
_cell.angle_alpha   90.00
_cell.angle_beta   90.00
_cell.angle_gamma   90.00
#
_symmetry.space_group_name_H-M   'P 1'
#
loop_
_entity.id
_entity.type
_entity.pdbx_description
1 polymer ?
#
loop_
_entity_poly.entity_id
_entity_poly.type
_entity_poly.pdbx_seq_one_letter_code
_entity_poly.pdbx_strand_id
1 'polypeptide(L)'
;MNSSSFSKIFHSYKSTFENFLNSQTLSILSKQSAPELFEAMKYSLVAGGKRLRPVLALAAFGGLQNETQNVLLLGASLECIHTYSLIHDDLPSMDNDDFRRGLPTLHKKFSESTAILAGDALNSFAFYFISWIRVENGDHFLHRNLLEILHAGCGAPGMVSGQVYDLQMERENVKENDLTNQSDKIEMLQLTHRLKTGALIKSALLLGNRLRKDWKKRETSLSQYGEDLGLLFQITDDILDVEGTQESLGKTPGKDQKSGKITYPMLFGMDRCKKMVEELQKNLIFTSSDFVSTEEEQTFFQELPIYIGQRKN
;
A
#
# COMPACT_ATOMS: atom_id res chain seq x y z
N MET A 1 8.76 4.64 -26.70
CA MET A 1 7.34 4.93 -26.42
C MET A 1 7.28 6.30 -25.77
N ASN A 2 6.56 7.27 -26.34
CA ASN A 2 6.35 8.56 -25.67
C ASN A 2 5.67 8.30 -24.33
N SER A 3 6.38 8.54 -23.22
CA SER A 3 5.82 8.43 -21.87
C SER A 3 4.58 9.32 -21.79
N SER A 4 3.42 8.74 -21.43
CA SER A 4 2.20 9.51 -21.16
C SER A 4 2.47 10.59 -20.09
N SER A 5 1.62 11.62 -20.04
CA SER A 5 1.72 12.68 -19.03
C SER A 5 1.71 12.09 -17.63
N PHE A 6 0.77 11.18 -17.35
CA PHE A 6 0.73 10.40 -16.11
C PHE A 6 2.05 9.70 -15.80
N SER A 7 2.64 8.98 -16.76
CA SER A 7 3.89 8.26 -16.52
C SER A 7 5.01 9.24 -16.11
N LYS A 8 5.09 10.44 -16.69
CA LYS A 8 6.07 11.44 -16.27
C LYS A 8 5.83 11.92 -14.85
N ILE A 9 4.57 12.21 -14.48
CA ILE A 9 4.18 12.64 -13.13
C ILE A 9 4.52 11.54 -12.10
N PHE A 10 4.08 10.30 -12.35
CA PHE A 10 4.33 9.16 -11.48
C PHE A 10 5.83 8.93 -11.26
N HIS A 11 6.63 8.92 -12.34
CA HIS A 11 8.08 8.75 -12.24
C HIS A 11 8.75 9.92 -11.52
N SER A 12 8.27 11.15 -11.70
CA SER A 12 8.77 12.33 -10.99
C SER A 12 8.56 12.22 -9.48
N TYR A 13 7.34 11.88 -9.04
CA TYR A 13 7.02 11.67 -7.63
C TYR A 13 7.82 10.50 -7.05
N LYS A 14 7.87 9.38 -7.76
CA LYS A 14 8.64 8.20 -7.34
C LYS A 14 10.12 8.54 -7.18
N SER A 15 10.74 9.16 -8.18
CA SER A 15 12.17 9.53 -8.16
C SER A 15 12.48 10.49 -7.01
N THR A 16 11.61 11.49 -6.81
CA THR A 16 11.77 12.44 -5.70
C THR A 16 11.72 11.74 -4.34
N PHE A 17 10.76 10.82 -4.16
CA PHE A 17 10.68 10.01 -2.95
C PHE A 17 11.90 9.08 -2.79
N GLU A 18 12.34 8.41 -3.85
CA GLU A 18 13.50 7.51 -3.80
C GLU A 18 14.79 8.26 -3.45
N ASN A 19 14.97 9.48 -3.95
CA ASN A 19 16.08 10.34 -3.55
C ASN A 19 16.01 10.69 -2.06
N PHE A 20 14.83 11.03 -1.54
CA PHE A 20 14.64 11.29 -0.11
C PHE A 20 14.88 10.05 0.75
N LEU A 21 14.38 8.88 0.33
CA LEU A 21 14.59 7.59 0.97
C LEU A 21 16.09 7.31 1.10
N ASN A 22 16.82 7.37 -0.02
CA ASN A 22 18.24 7.03 -0.06
C ASN A 22 19.14 8.02 0.69
N SER A 23 18.79 9.30 0.73
CA SER A 23 19.63 10.35 1.33
C SER A 23 19.30 10.67 2.79
N GLN A 24 18.01 10.80 3.14
CA GLN A 24 17.57 11.24 4.46
C GLN A 24 17.05 10.08 5.30
N THR A 25 16.09 9.29 4.78
CA THR A 25 15.47 8.21 5.54
C THR A 25 16.50 7.16 5.97
N LEU A 26 17.32 6.65 5.04
CA LEU A 26 18.35 5.66 5.39
C LEU A 26 19.43 6.23 6.34
N SER A 27 19.76 7.51 6.21
CA SER A 27 20.70 8.19 7.13
C SER A 27 20.14 8.27 8.55
N ILE A 28 18.85 8.55 8.71
CA ILE A 28 18.16 8.58 10.00
C ILE A 28 18.11 7.18 10.61
N LEU A 29 17.70 6.17 9.85
CA LEU A 29 17.67 4.77 10.30
C LEU A 29 19.06 4.30 10.77
N SER A 30 20.10 4.57 9.98
CA SER A 30 21.47 4.16 10.30
C SER A 30 21.97 4.72 11.63
N LYS A 31 21.66 6.00 11.93
CA LYS A 31 22.09 6.67 13.17
C LYS A 31 21.34 6.20 14.42
N GLN A 32 20.17 5.58 14.25
CA GLN A 32 19.24 5.23 15.32
C GLN A 32 19.08 3.71 15.46
N SER A 33 20.02 2.91 14.96
CA SER A 33 19.91 1.45 14.94
C SER A 33 21.25 0.76 15.09
N ALA A 34 21.23 -0.47 15.63
CA ALA A 34 22.38 -1.35 15.58
C ALA A 34 22.75 -1.66 14.11
N PRO A 35 24.04 -1.88 13.77
CA PRO A 35 24.47 -2.07 12.38
C PRO A 35 23.73 -3.21 11.64
N GLU A 36 23.53 -4.36 12.29
CA GLU A 36 22.79 -5.48 11.69
C GLU A 36 21.32 -5.13 11.42
N LEU A 37 20.65 -4.52 12.40
CA LEU A 37 19.26 -4.08 12.26
C LEU A 37 19.10 -3.08 11.12
N PHE A 38 20.03 -2.13 11.00
CA PHE A 38 20.04 -1.17 9.90
C PHE A 38 20.17 -1.85 8.53
N GLU A 39 21.14 -2.77 8.37
CA GLU A 39 21.32 -3.46 7.09
C GLU A 39 20.11 -4.34 6.74
N ALA A 40 19.46 -4.97 7.72
CA ALA A 40 18.22 -5.72 7.51
C ALA A 40 17.05 -4.82 7.07
N MET A 41 16.82 -3.69 7.75
CA MET A 41 15.78 -2.73 7.35
C MET A 41 16.05 -2.14 5.97
N LYS A 42 17.30 -1.73 5.71
CA LYS A 42 17.74 -1.18 4.42
C LYS A 42 17.55 -2.18 3.31
N TYR A 43 17.92 -3.45 3.50
CA TYR A 43 17.76 -4.52 2.50
C TYR A 43 16.33 -4.56 1.95
N SER A 44 15.33 -4.62 2.83
CA SER A 44 13.93 -4.67 2.42
C SER A 44 13.42 -3.34 1.85
N LEU A 45 13.84 -2.20 2.44
CA LEU A 45 13.43 -0.87 1.96
C LEU A 45 13.93 -0.58 0.55
N VAL A 46 15.16 -0.97 0.20
CA VAL A 46 15.79 -0.65 -1.10
C VAL A 46 15.64 -1.76 -2.14
N ALA A 47 15.00 -2.88 -1.82
CA ALA A 47 14.70 -4.01 -2.71
C ALA A 47 13.78 -3.68 -3.92
N GLY A 48 13.62 -2.40 -4.27
CA GLY A 48 12.74 -1.92 -5.33
C GLY A 48 11.29 -1.77 -4.87
N GLY A 49 10.36 -1.87 -5.82
CA GLY A 49 8.93 -1.61 -5.61
C GLY A 49 8.43 -0.37 -6.36
N LYS A 50 7.11 -0.28 -6.52
CA LYS A 50 6.47 0.82 -7.27
C LYS A 50 6.38 2.12 -6.48
N ARG A 51 6.56 2.06 -5.16
CA ARG A 51 6.40 3.17 -4.21
C ARG A 51 5.02 3.83 -4.33
N LEU A 52 3.99 3.03 -4.58
CA LEU A 52 2.64 3.54 -4.83
C LEU A 52 2.15 4.40 -3.66
N ARG A 53 2.28 3.94 -2.41
CA ARG A 53 1.78 4.65 -1.22
C ARG A 53 2.46 6.03 -1.03
N PRO A 54 3.79 6.16 -1.07
CA PRO A 54 4.45 7.47 -1.10
C PRO A 54 3.99 8.37 -2.26
N VAL A 55 3.85 7.80 -3.46
CA VAL A 55 3.39 8.54 -4.66
C VAL A 55 1.95 9.03 -4.49
N LEU A 56 1.06 8.24 -3.88
CA LEU A 56 -0.32 8.64 -3.57
C LEU A 56 -0.36 9.80 -2.56
N ALA A 57 0.50 9.78 -1.53
CA ALA A 57 0.60 10.88 -0.58
C ALA A 57 1.06 12.17 -1.25
N LEU A 58 2.08 12.10 -2.12
CA LEU A 58 2.55 13.23 -2.93
C LEU A 58 1.45 13.77 -3.85
N ALA A 59 0.73 12.90 -4.55
CA ALA A 59 -0.37 13.30 -5.43
C ALA A 59 -1.51 13.97 -4.66
N ALA A 60 -1.91 13.41 -3.52
CA ALA A 60 -2.98 13.94 -2.69
C ALA A 60 -2.60 15.26 -2.00
N PHE A 61 -1.32 15.49 -1.70
CA PHE A 61 -0.81 16.78 -1.24
C PHE A 61 -0.92 17.88 -2.32
N GLY A 62 -0.90 17.50 -3.59
CA GLY A 62 -0.88 18.42 -4.73
C GLY A 62 0.50 18.56 -5.37
N GLY A 63 1.28 17.47 -5.36
CA GLY A 63 2.50 17.32 -6.13
C GLY A 63 3.77 17.91 -5.51
N LEU A 64 4.76 18.17 -6.37
CA LEU A 64 6.07 18.68 -5.98
C LEU A 64 6.04 20.21 -5.85
N GLN A 65 5.63 20.69 -4.68
CA GLN A 65 5.63 22.11 -4.33
C GLN A 65 6.95 22.53 -3.63
N ASN A 66 7.09 23.82 -3.30
CA ASN A 66 8.27 24.34 -2.61
C ASN A 66 8.51 23.70 -1.23
N GLU A 67 7.45 23.21 -0.56
CA GLU A 67 7.48 22.66 0.81
C GLU A 67 7.14 21.15 0.83
N THR A 68 7.91 20.34 0.10
CA THR A 68 7.68 18.89 -0.02
C THR A 68 8.22 18.05 1.14
N GLN A 69 9.00 18.64 2.06
CA GLN A 69 9.65 17.85 3.13
C GLN A 69 8.66 17.11 4.02
N ASN A 70 7.55 17.75 4.40
CA ASN A 70 6.52 17.13 5.24
C ASN A 70 5.86 15.93 4.56
N VAL A 71 5.52 16.03 3.27
CA VAL A 71 4.91 14.91 2.54
C VAL A 71 5.92 13.79 2.23
N LEU A 72 7.22 14.11 2.09
CA LEU A 72 8.26 13.10 1.95
C LEU A 72 8.50 12.32 3.26
N LEU A 73 8.39 12.98 4.42
CA LEU A 73 8.36 12.31 5.72
C LEU A 73 7.15 11.37 5.86
N LEU A 74 5.96 11.79 5.39
CA LEU A 74 4.79 10.92 5.31
C LEU A 74 5.02 9.73 4.37
N GLY A 75 5.65 9.96 3.21
CA GLY A 75 6.07 8.90 2.30
C GLY A 75 7.00 7.90 2.96
N ALA A 76 7.98 8.38 3.74
CA ALA A 76 8.91 7.53 4.48
C ALA A 76 8.16 6.71 5.55
N SER A 77 7.23 7.34 6.27
CA SER A 77 6.35 6.65 7.22
C SER A 77 5.57 5.53 6.53
N LEU A 78 4.89 5.83 5.43
CA LEU A 78 4.06 4.86 4.69
C LEU A 78 4.88 3.71 4.12
N GLU A 79 6.08 3.98 3.60
CA GLU A 79 6.95 2.94 3.06
C GLU A 79 7.56 2.07 4.16
N CYS A 80 7.84 2.64 5.35
CA CYS A 80 8.22 1.85 6.52
C CYS A 80 7.09 0.92 6.97
N ILE A 81 5.85 1.42 7.04
CA ILE A 81 4.66 0.61 7.32
C ILE A 81 4.51 -0.54 6.31
N HIS A 82 4.53 -0.20 5.03
CA HIS A 82 4.35 -1.20 3.98
C HIS A 82 5.50 -2.22 3.96
N THR A 83 6.73 -1.79 4.21
CA THR A 83 7.88 -2.69 4.20
C THR A 83 7.88 -3.61 5.41
N TYR A 84 7.52 -3.13 6.62
CA TYR A 84 7.38 -4.04 7.76
C TYR A 84 6.31 -5.07 7.50
N SER A 85 5.17 -4.67 6.91
CA SER A 85 4.05 -5.58 6.72
C SER A 85 4.48 -6.75 5.84
N LEU A 86 5.24 -6.48 4.77
CA LEU A 86 5.81 -7.53 3.91
C LEU A 86 6.84 -8.40 4.64
N ILE A 87 7.74 -7.80 5.44
CA ILE A 87 8.73 -8.57 6.20
C ILE A 87 8.06 -9.58 7.12
N HIS A 88 7.00 -9.16 7.84
CA HIS A 88 6.27 -10.02 8.76
C HIS A 88 5.37 -11.02 8.04
N ASP A 89 4.70 -10.61 6.95
CA ASP A 89 3.92 -11.51 6.08
C ASP A 89 4.80 -12.65 5.59
N ASP A 90 6.04 -12.37 5.16
CA ASP A 90 6.97 -13.36 4.63
C ASP A 90 7.50 -14.39 5.66
N LEU A 91 7.24 -14.24 6.97
CA LEU A 91 7.80 -15.12 8.01
C LEU A 91 7.29 -16.57 7.91
N PRO A 92 8.03 -17.57 8.43
CA PRO A 92 7.60 -18.98 8.43
C PRO A 92 6.26 -19.24 9.11
N SER A 93 5.88 -18.44 10.11
CA SER A 93 4.61 -18.55 10.84
C SER A 93 3.42 -17.90 10.11
N MET A 94 3.68 -17.25 8.98
CA MET A 94 2.72 -16.49 8.17
C MET A 94 2.70 -17.11 6.77
N ASP A 95 3.13 -16.38 5.74
CA ASP A 95 3.11 -16.85 4.35
C ASP A 95 4.27 -17.78 3.99
N ASN A 96 5.32 -17.84 4.82
CA ASN A 96 6.54 -18.64 4.64
C ASN A 96 7.14 -18.51 3.23
N ASP A 97 7.20 -17.29 2.69
CA ASP A 97 7.73 -17.05 1.35
C ASP A 97 9.26 -17.02 1.33
N ASP A 98 9.86 -17.66 0.33
CA ASP A 98 11.31 -17.68 0.14
C ASP A 98 11.82 -16.45 -0.63
N PHE A 99 10.97 -15.82 -1.46
CA PHE A 99 11.33 -14.70 -2.34
C PHE A 99 10.31 -13.56 -2.33
N ARG A 100 10.82 -12.32 -2.39
CA ARG A 100 10.05 -11.07 -2.48
C ARG A 100 10.78 -10.11 -3.42
N ARG A 101 10.08 -9.58 -4.43
CA ARG A 101 10.65 -8.64 -5.42
C ARG A 101 11.88 -9.23 -6.15
N GLY A 102 11.89 -10.54 -6.38
CA GLY A 102 13.02 -11.26 -7.01
C GLY A 102 14.25 -11.45 -6.13
N LEU A 103 14.19 -11.11 -4.84
CA LEU A 103 15.26 -11.29 -3.87
C LEU A 103 14.81 -12.26 -2.75
N PRO A 104 15.74 -12.95 -2.06
CA PRO A 104 15.40 -13.74 -0.88
C PRO A 104 14.65 -12.89 0.16
N THR A 105 13.62 -13.46 0.80
CA THR A 105 12.93 -12.78 1.91
C THR A 105 13.89 -12.53 3.07
N LEU A 106 13.54 -11.57 3.93
CA LEU A 106 14.46 -11.09 4.95
C LEU A 106 14.86 -12.21 5.93
N HIS A 107 13.93 -13.10 6.28
CA HIS A 107 14.19 -14.26 7.17
C HIS A 107 15.01 -15.38 6.51
N LYS A 108 15.18 -15.36 5.18
CA LYS A 108 16.13 -16.25 4.48
C LYS A 108 17.51 -15.63 4.38
N LYS A 109 17.57 -14.30 4.23
CA LYS A 109 18.84 -13.56 4.12
C LYS A 109 19.51 -13.36 5.48
N PHE A 110 18.70 -13.15 6.53
CA PHE A 110 19.09 -12.97 7.92
C PHE A 110 18.39 -14.02 8.79
N SER A 111 18.55 -13.94 10.12
CA SER A 111 17.78 -14.79 11.03
C SER A 111 16.30 -14.36 11.08
N GLU A 112 15.42 -15.28 11.47
CA GLU A 112 14.00 -14.97 11.75
C GLU A 112 13.87 -13.88 12.82
N SER A 113 14.68 -13.93 13.89
CA SER A 113 14.72 -12.88 14.91
C SER A 113 15.12 -11.51 14.35
N THR A 114 16.09 -11.47 13.43
CA THR A 114 16.49 -10.22 12.77
C THR A 114 15.35 -9.68 11.90
N ALA A 115 14.62 -10.56 11.20
CA ALA A 115 13.47 -10.17 10.39
C ALA A 115 12.32 -9.59 11.24
N ILE A 116 11.97 -10.26 12.35
CA ILE A 116 10.96 -9.77 13.30
C ILE A 116 11.34 -8.37 13.81
N LEU A 117 12.56 -8.21 14.34
CA LEU A 117 13.04 -6.95 14.90
C LEU A 117 13.14 -5.83 13.85
N ALA A 118 13.51 -6.15 12.60
CA ALA A 118 13.52 -5.19 11.51
C ALA A 118 12.10 -4.68 11.19
N GLY A 119 11.10 -5.57 11.19
CA GLY A 119 9.71 -5.18 11.04
C GLY A 119 9.24 -4.28 12.19
N ASP A 120 9.51 -4.65 13.44
CA ASP A 120 9.14 -3.87 14.64
C ASP A 120 9.76 -2.46 14.63
N ALA A 121 11.04 -2.39 14.24
CA ALA A 121 11.76 -1.13 14.14
C ALA A 121 11.17 -0.25 13.03
N LEU A 122 10.89 -0.78 11.85
CA LEU A 122 10.25 -0.04 10.75
C LEU A 122 8.85 0.46 11.11
N ASN A 123 8.04 -0.36 11.78
CA ASN A 123 6.75 0.06 12.30
C ASN A 123 6.92 1.26 13.25
N SER A 124 7.88 1.20 14.18
CA SER A 124 8.15 2.29 15.12
C SER A 124 8.70 3.56 14.44
N PHE A 125 9.58 3.40 13.44
CA PHE A 125 10.13 4.51 12.65
C PHE A 125 9.05 5.25 11.89
N ALA A 126 7.97 4.58 11.46
CA ALA A 126 6.87 5.25 10.78
C ALA A 126 6.26 6.37 11.64
N PHE A 127 5.95 6.07 12.89
CA PHE A 127 5.45 7.08 13.85
C PHE A 127 6.51 8.14 14.17
N TYR A 128 7.78 7.74 14.25
CA TYR A 128 8.88 8.68 14.46
C TYR A 128 8.98 9.70 13.32
N PHE A 129 8.82 9.31 12.05
CA PHE A 129 8.81 10.24 10.93
C PHE A 129 7.62 11.22 10.98
N ILE A 130 6.45 10.79 11.45
CA ILE A 130 5.32 11.71 11.67
C ILE A 130 5.69 12.78 12.70
N SER A 131 6.45 12.44 13.75
CA SER A 131 6.87 13.42 14.78
C SER A 131 7.81 14.51 14.25
N TRP A 132 8.45 14.30 13.09
CA TRP A 132 9.34 15.27 12.45
C TRP A 132 8.62 16.25 11.52
N ILE A 133 7.33 16.02 11.27
CA ILE A 133 6.51 16.91 10.43
C ILE A 133 6.39 18.26 11.11
N ARG A 134 6.73 19.32 10.37
CA ARG A 134 6.67 20.69 10.86
C ARG A 134 5.24 21.19 10.82
N VAL A 135 4.77 21.71 11.95
CA VAL A 135 3.47 22.36 12.05
C VAL A 135 3.57 23.76 11.46
N GLU A 136 2.88 23.99 10.37
CA GLU A 136 2.71 25.32 9.78
C GLU A 136 1.43 25.96 10.30
N ASN A 137 1.40 27.30 10.32
CA ASN A 137 0.19 28.10 10.59
C ASN A 137 -0.48 27.83 11.96
N GLY A 138 0.23 27.24 12.93
CA GLY A 138 -0.30 26.94 14.26
C GLY A 138 -1.35 25.83 14.30
N ASP A 139 -1.36 24.90 13.33
CA ASP A 139 -2.28 23.76 13.34
C ASP A 139 -1.91 22.73 14.42
N HIS A 140 -2.37 22.98 15.65
CA HIS A 140 -2.10 22.13 16.81
C HIS A 140 -2.73 20.72 16.72
N PHE A 141 -3.61 20.47 15.75
CA PHE A 141 -4.24 19.15 15.57
C PHE A 141 -3.54 18.29 14.51
N LEU A 142 -2.56 18.83 13.78
CA LEU A 142 -1.94 18.16 12.65
C LEU A 142 -1.39 16.78 13.01
N HIS A 143 -0.49 16.69 13.99
CA HIS A 143 0.11 15.39 14.38
C HIS A 143 -0.95 14.40 14.86
N ARG A 144 -1.93 14.85 15.64
CA ARG A 144 -3.03 13.99 16.10
C ARG A 144 -3.78 13.39 14.90
N ASN A 145 -4.18 14.21 13.94
CA ASN A 145 -4.91 13.73 12.78
C ASN A 145 -4.07 12.78 11.91
N LEU A 146 -2.78 13.08 11.72
CA LEU A 146 -1.89 12.19 10.98
C LEU A 146 -1.74 10.82 11.66
N LEU A 147 -1.62 10.80 12.99
CA LEU A 147 -1.57 9.55 13.77
C LEU A 147 -2.89 8.78 13.71
N GLU A 148 -4.04 9.45 13.81
CA GLU A 148 -5.37 8.83 13.68
C GLU A 148 -5.56 8.22 12.28
N ILE A 149 -5.19 8.94 11.22
CA ILE A 149 -5.27 8.44 9.82
C ILE A 149 -4.32 7.25 9.61
N LEU A 150 -3.08 7.32 10.12
CA LEU A 150 -2.13 6.22 10.00
C LEU A 150 -2.63 4.98 10.76
N HIS A 151 -3.09 5.16 12.00
CA HIS A 151 -3.63 4.09 12.84
C HIS A 151 -4.83 3.39 12.18
N ALA A 152 -5.74 4.15 11.57
CA ALA A 152 -6.86 3.59 10.83
C ALA A 152 -6.43 2.75 9.61
N GLY A 153 -5.28 3.08 9.00
CA GLY A 153 -4.74 2.37 7.84
C GLY A 153 -3.94 1.12 8.20
N CYS A 154 -3.01 1.25 9.14
CA CYS A 154 -2.02 0.21 9.44
C CYS A 154 -2.27 -0.57 10.73
N GLY A 155 -3.07 -0.03 11.65
CA GLY A 155 -3.33 -0.62 12.96
C GLY A 155 -4.45 -1.66 12.94
N ALA A 156 -4.98 -1.96 14.12
CA ALA A 156 -6.09 -2.88 14.31
C ALA A 156 -7.36 -2.50 13.51
N PRO A 157 -7.74 -1.22 13.33
CA PRO A 157 -8.89 -0.88 12.49
C PRO A 157 -8.68 -1.15 10.99
N GLY A 158 -7.45 -1.44 10.56
CA GLY A 158 -7.06 -1.57 9.16
C GLY A 158 -6.24 -2.84 8.91
N MET A 159 -5.05 -2.66 8.33
CA MET A 159 -4.21 -3.71 7.79
C MET A 159 -4.00 -4.92 8.70
N VAL A 160 -3.80 -4.72 10.01
CA VAL A 160 -3.54 -5.83 10.94
C VAL A 160 -4.76 -6.75 11.09
N SER A 161 -5.97 -6.20 11.22
CA SER A 161 -7.18 -7.05 11.24
C SER A 161 -7.45 -7.70 9.89
N GLY A 162 -7.15 -6.98 8.79
CA GLY A 162 -7.20 -7.57 7.46
C GLY A 162 -6.29 -8.80 7.33
N GLN A 163 -5.06 -8.73 7.86
CA GLN A 163 -4.15 -9.88 7.89
C GLN A 163 -4.68 -11.04 8.76
N VAL A 164 -5.31 -10.73 9.90
CA VAL A 164 -5.92 -11.76 10.75
C VAL A 164 -7.05 -12.48 10.01
N TYR A 165 -7.94 -11.74 9.34
CA TYR A 165 -9.03 -12.33 8.57
C TYR A 165 -8.52 -13.16 7.39
N ASP A 166 -7.48 -12.70 6.70
CA ASP A 166 -6.84 -13.44 5.61
C ASP A 166 -6.33 -14.82 6.08
N LEU A 167 -5.59 -14.86 7.20
CA LEU A 167 -5.11 -16.11 7.80
C LEU A 167 -6.24 -16.99 8.34
N GLN A 168 -7.32 -16.39 8.85
CA GLN A 168 -8.50 -17.15 9.30
C GLN A 168 -9.17 -17.82 8.12
N MET A 169 -9.38 -17.11 7.01
CA MET A 169 -9.98 -17.64 5.80
C MET A 169 -9.15 -18.79 5.22
N GLU A 170 -7.82 -18.69 5.20
CA GLU A 170 -6.95 -19.78 4.76
C GLU A 170 -7.09 -21.03 5.65
N ARG A 171 -7.14 -20.85 6.98
CA ARG A 171 -7.31 -21.97 7.93
C ARG A 171 -8.68 -22.62 7.85
N GLU A 172 -9.72 -21.85 7.63
CA GLU A 172 -11.11 -22.33 7.56
C GLU A 172 -11.39 -23.04 6.24
N ASN A 173 -10.87 -22.54 5.11
CA ASN A 173 -11.08 -23.18 3.81
C ASN A 173 -10.31 -24.52 3.68
N VAL A 174 -9.18 -24.69 4.40
CA VAL A 174 -8.46 -25.97 4.47
C VAL A 174 -9.22 -27.02 5.30
N LYS A 175 -10.05 -26.59 6.25
CA LYS A 175 -10.90 -27.50 7.01
C LYS A 175 -12.17 -27.73 6.19
N GLU A 176 -12.28 -28.86 5.50
CA GLU A 176 -13.41 -29.29 4.63
C GLU A 176 -14.83 -29.23 5.24
N ASN A 177 -15.02 -28.68 6.46
CA ASN A 177 -16.30 -28.37 7.09
C ASN A 177 -16.71 -26.91 6.87
N ASP A 178 -16.57 -26.40 5.65
CA ASP A 178 -16.97 -25.04 5.32
C ASP A 178 -18.50 -24.93 5.24
N LEU A 179 -19.11 -24.63 6.40
CA LEU A 179 -20.54 -24.42 6.57
C LEU A 179 -20.97 -22.98 6.20
N THR A 180 -20.06 -22.14 5.72
CA THR A 180 -20.38 -20.76 5.31
C THR A 180 -20.96 -20.73 3.90
N ASN A 181 -22.08 -20.02 3.74
CA ASN A 181 -22.70 -19.88 2.43
C ASN A 181 -21.87 -18.95 1.52
N GLN A 182 -22.14 -18.92 0.22
CA GLN A 182 -21.36 -18.13 -0.74
C GLN A 182 -21.39 -16.61 -0.42
N SER A 183 -22.50 -16.09 0.12
CA SER A 183 -22.60 -14.66 0.51
C SER A 183 -21.65 -14.32 1.66
N ASP A 184 -21.57 -15.16 2.68
CA ASP A 184 -20.68 -14.94 3.83
C ASP A 184 -19.21 -14.88 3.38
N LYS A 185 -18.81 -15.76 2.46
CA LYS A 185 -17.46 -15.76 1.87
C LYS A 185 -17.16 -14.48 1.09
N ILE A 186 -18.15 -13.98 0.34
CA ILE A 186 -18.01 -12.72 -0.41
C ILE A 186 -17.83 -11.55 0.55
N GLU A 187 -18.65 -11.46 1.60
CA GLU A 187 -18.57 -10.39 2.60
C GLU A 187 -17.22 -10.42 3.34
N MET A 188 -16.77 -11.60 3.75
CA MET A 188 -15.47 -11.76 4.41
C MET A 188 -14.30 -11.44 3.48
N LEU A 189 -14.36 -11.83 2.20
CA LEU A 189 -13.33 -11.47 1.22
C LEU A 189 -13.25 -9.95 1.03
N GLN A 190 -14.41 -9.29 0.85
CA GLN A 190 -14.48 -7.84 0.68
C GLN A 190 -13.96 -7.10 1.91
N LEU A 191 -14.33 -7.55 3.12
CA LEU A 191 -13.84 -6.99 4.37
C LEU A 191 -12.33 -7.16 4.49
N THR A 192 -11.82 -8.38 4.27
CA THR A 192 -10.39 -8.71 4.33
C THR A 192 -9.59 -7.81 3.40
N HIS A 193 -10.00 -7.70 2.14
CA HIS A 193 -9.32 -6.89 1.12
C HIS A 193 -9.39 -5.39 1.40
N ARG A 194 -10.55 -4.89 1.87
CA ARG A 194 -10.71 -3.50 2.31
C ARG A 194 -9.72 -3.17 3.43
N LEU A 195 -9.50 -4.08 4.37
CA LEU A 195 -8.64 -3.87 5.52
C LEU A 195 -7.16 -4.10 5.21
N LYS A 196 -6.79 -5.29 4.69
CA LYS A 196 -5.40 -5.73 4.45
C LYS A 196 -4.68 -4.82 3.47
N THR A 197 -5.35 -4.45 2.37
CA THR A 197 -4.74 -3.69 1.28
C THR A 197 -5.31 -2.28 1.17
N GLY A 198 -6.64 -2.15 1.16
CA GLY A 198 -7.33 -0.90 0.90
C GLY A 198 -7.10 0.18 1.96
N ALA A 199 -7.08 -0.20 3.25
CA ALA A 199 -6.98 0.74 4.35
C ALA A 199 -5.70 1.60 4.28
N LEU A 200 -4.55 0.97 4.00
CA LEU A 200 -3.28 1.70 3.90
C LEU A 200 -3.19 2.54 2.61
N ILE A 201 -3.83 2.12 1.51
CA ILE A 201 -3.94 2.92 0.28
C ILE A 201 -4.76 4.19 0.53
N LYS A 202 -5.92 4.04 1.16
CA LYS A 202 -6.77 5.17 1.59
C LYS A 202 -6.02 6.10 2.55
N SER A 203 -5.36 5.55 3.57
CA SER A 203 -4.58 6.37 4.51
C SER A 203 -3.44 7.13 3.81
N ALA A 204 -2.78 6.56 2.81
CA ALA A 204 -1.76 7.27 2.05
C ALA A 204 -2.30 8.56 1.40
N LEU A 205 -3.48 8.49 0.79
CA LEU A 205 -4.17 9.63 0.20
C LEU A 205 -4.57 10.67 1.27
N LEU A 206 -5.19 10.21 2.37
CA LEU A 206 -5.66 11.09 3.43
C LEU A 206 -4.52 11.80 4.18
N LEU A 207 -3.40 11.11 4.40
CA LEU A 207 -2.20 11.69 5.00
C LEU A 207 -1.65 12.85 4.15
N GLY A 208 -1.48 12.63 2.84
CA GLY A 208 -1.05 13.67 1.91
C GLY A 208 -2.02 14.85 1.86
N ASN A 209 -3.32 14.56 1.78
CA ASN A 209 -4.36 15.59 1.78
C ASN A 209 -4.37 16.43 3.06
N ARG A 210 -4.13 15.82 4.24
CA ARG A 210 -4.17 16.52 5.53
C ARG A 210 -3.16 17.66 5.66
N LEU A 211 -2.08 17.64 4.87
CA LEU A 211 -1.10 18.72 4.81
C LEU A 211 -1.57 19.95 4.01
N ARG A 212 -2.70 19.86 3.29
CA ARG A 212 -3.22 20.97 2.49
C ARG A 212 -4.08 21.92 3.30
N LYS A 213 -4.20 23.17 2.84
CA LYS A 213 -5.09 24.18 3.44
C LYS A 213 -6.58 23.88 3.22
N ASP A 214 -6.92 23.25 2.10
CA ASP A 214 -8.29 22.90 1.68
C ASP A 214 -8.69 21.45 2.02
N TRP A 215 -7.89 20.75 2.84
CA TRP A 215 -8.00 19.31 3.07
C TRP A 215 -9.42 18.82 3.40
N LYS A 216 -10.15 19.56 4.24
CA LYS A 216 -11.52 19.21 4.67
C LYS A 216 -12.51 19.17 3.51
N LYS A 217 -12.34 20.01 2.48
CA LYS A 217 -13.25 20.04 1.32
C LYS A 217 -13.11 18.79 0.45
N ARG A 218 -11.92 18.19 0.44
CA ARG A 218 -11.54 17.06 -0.41
C ARG A 218 -11.69 15.71 0.30
N GLU A 219 -11.68 15.71 1.63
CA GLU A 219 -11.55 14.51 2.47
C GLU A 219 -12.57 13.42 2.14
N THR A 220 -13.86 13.77 2.03
CA THR A 220 -14.92 12.79 1.75
C THR A 220 -14.74 12.10 0.41
N SER A 221 -14.61 12.88 -0.68
CA SER A 221 -14.45 12.32 -2.03
C SER A 221 -13.13 11.58 -2.19
N LEU A 222 -12.05 12.06 -1.55
CA LEU A 222 -10.76 11.37 -1.57
C LEU A 222 -10.77 10.08 -0.74
N SER A 223 -11.52 10.06 0.37
CA SER A 223 -11.78 8.84 1.14
C SER A 223 -12.51 7.80 0.29
N GLN A 224 -13.58 8.18 -0.39
CA GLN A 224 -14.32 7.30 -1.30
C GLN A 224 -13.42 6.77 -2.42
N TYR A 225 -12.66 7.67 -3.07
CA TYR A 225 -11.69 7.29 -4.09
C TYR A 225 -10.67 6.29 -3.55
N GLY A 226 -10.16 6.47 -2.33
CA GLY A 226 -9.22 5.55 -1.70
C GLY A 226 -9.79 4.15 -1.45
N GLU A 227 -11.08 4.05 -1.10
CA GLU A 227 -11.76 2.76 -0.90
C GLU A 227 -11.89 2.00 -2.22
N ASP A 228 -12.37 2.66 -3.27
CA ASP A 228 -12.54 2.06 -4.59
C ASP A 228 -11.19 1.73 -5.25
N LEU A 229 -10.15 2.56 -5.02
CA LEU A 229 -8.81 2.32 -5.50
C LEU A 229 -8.18 1.08 -4.84
N GLY A 230 -8.41 0.91 -3.55
CA GLY A 230 -7.98 -0.27 -2.80
C GLY A 230 -8.60 -1.54 -3.34
N LEU A 231 -9.92 -1.51 -3.60
CA LEU A 231 -10.65 -2.62 -4.19
C LEU A 231 -10.15 -2.94 -5.61
N LEU A 232 -9.98 -1.92 -6.46
CA LEU A 232 -9.41 -2.06 -7.80
C LEU A 232 -8.03 -2.71 -7.74
N PHE A 233 -7.16 -2.26 -6.83
CA PHE A 233 -5.81 -2.78 -6.68
C PHE A 233 -5.81 -4.28 -6.40
N GLN A 234 -6.69 -4.72 -5.49
CA GLN A 234 -6.77 -6.12 -5.06
C GLN A 234 -7.40 -7.03 -6.12
N ILE A 235 -8.52 -6.64 -6.74
CA ILE A 235 -9.10 -7.43 -7.85
C ILE A 235 -8.08 -7.59 -8.98
N THR A 236 -7.30 -6.54 -9.28
CA THR A 236 -6.24 -6.63 -10.27
C THR A 236 -5.13 -7.59 -9.84
N ASP A 237 -4.69 -7.55 -8.58
CA ASP A 237 -3.67 -8.49 -8.08
C ASP A 237 -4.15 -9.95 -8.14
N ASP A 238 -5.40 -10.23 -7.79
CA ASP A 238 -5.99 -11.57 -7.88
C ASP A 238 -6.07 -12.06 -9.35
N ILE A 239 -6.42 -11.18 -10.29
CA ILE A 239 -6.40 -11.51 -11.74
C ILE A 239 -4.97 -11.82 -12.18
N LEU A 240 -3.99 -11.01 -11.76
CA LEU A 240 -2.58 -11.20 -12.10
C LEU A 240 -1.99 -12.48 -11.49
N ASP A 241 -2.44 -12.93 -10.32
CA ASP A 241 -1.99 -14.19 -9.73
C ASP A 241 -2.43 -15.41 -10.55
N VAL A 242 -3.61 -15.31 -11.18
CA VAL A 242 -4.17 -16.36 -12.05
C VAL A 242 -3.57 -16.34 -13.46
N GLU A 243 -3.39 -15.16 -14.06
CA GLU A 243 -2.93 -15.02 -15.45
C GLU A 243 -1.39 -14.86 -15.58
N GLY A 244 -0.69 -14.46 -14.52
CA GLY A 244 0.73 -14.08 -14.56
C GLY A 244 1.71 -15.24 -14.50
N THR A 245 2.95 -15.01 -14.97
CA THR A 245 4.07 -15.95 -14.81
C THR A 245 4.96 -15.56 -13.63
N GLN A 246 5.82 -16.49 -13.18
CA GLN A 246 6.75 -16.25 -12.07
C GLN A 246 7.72 -15.11 -12.37
N GLU A 247 8.22 -15.01 -13.61
CA GLU A 247 9.12 -13.93 -14.00
C GLU A 247 8.43 -12.56 -13.98
N SER A 248 7.13 -12.49 -14.28
CA SER A 248 6.41 -11.21 -14.29
C SER A 248 6.01 -10.72 -12.90
N LEU A 249 5.68 -11.63 -11.97
CA LEU A 249 5.14 -11.27 -10.66
C LEU A 249 6.21 -11.02 -9.59
N GLY A 250 7.41 -11.60 -9.75
CA GLY A 250 8.50 -11.47 -8.77
C GLY A 250 8.20 -12.11 -7.40
N LYS A 251 7.15 -12.94 -7.34
CA LYS A 251 6.69 -13.82 -6.25
C LYS A 251 6.28 -15.18 -6.86
N THR A 252 6.07 -16.20 -6.02
CA THR A 252 5.65 -17.55 -6.44
C THR A 252 4.21 -17.55 -6.99
N PRO A 253 3.95 -17.85 -8.29
CA PRO A 253 2.59 -17.89 -8.85
C PRO A 253 1.78 -19.10 -8.39
N GLY A 254 0.44 -18.97 -8.40
CA GLY A 254 -0.47 -20.06 -8.05
C GLY A 254 -0.36 -20.48 -6.58
N LYS A 255 0.22 -19.62 -5.74
CA LYS A 255 0.30 -19.82 -4.29
C LYS A 255 -1.09 -19.80 -3.69
N ASP A 256 -1.92 -18.85 -4.10
CA ASP A 256 -3.28 -18.68 -3.59
C ASP A 256 -4.12 -19.94 -3.78
N GLN A 257 -4.00 -20.60 -4.93
CA GLN A 257 -4.67 -21.88 -5.18
C GLN A 257 -4.13 -23.02 -4.31
N LYS A 258 -2.82 -23.03 -4.02
CA LYS A 258 -2.17 -24.06 -3.18
C LYS A 258 -2.40 -23.85 -1.69
N SER A 259 -2.55 -22.61 -1.23
CA SER A 259 -2.86 -22.25 0.16
C SER A 259 -4.35 -22.29 0.48
N GLY A 260 -5.21 -22.55 -0.51
CA GLY A 260 -6.66 -22.52 -0.33
C GLY A 260 -7.18 -21.11 -0.08
N LYS A 261 -6.48 -20.09 -0.60
CA LYS A 261 -6.90 -18.69 -0.45
C LYS A 261 -8.13 -18.42 -1.33
N ILE A 262 -9.15 -17.80 -0.74
CA ILE A 262 -10.35 -17.39 -1.48
C ILE A 262 -10.03 -16.09 -2.21
N THR A 263 -10.22 -16.06 -3.53
CA THR A 263 -9.93 -14.90 -4.38
C THR A 263 -11.15 -14.44 -5.15
N TYR A 264 -11.10 -13.22 -5.72
CA TYR A 264 -12.20 -12.71 -6.55
C TYR A 264 -12.50 -13.60 -7.77
N PRO A 265 -11.51 -14.05 -8.57
CA PRO A 265 -11.77 -14.94 -9.69
C PRO A 265 -12.40 -16.28 -9.27
N MET A 266 -12.07 -16.79 -8.08
CA MET A 266 -12.67 -18.02 -7.55
C MET A 266 -14.17 -17.84 -7.25
N LEU A 267 -14.58 -16.70 -6.66
CA LEU A 267 -15.96 -16.47 -6.25
C LEU A 267 -16.86 -15.94 -7.37
N PHE A 268 -16.32 -15.10 -8.26
CA PHE A 268 -17.09 -14.36 -9.27
C PHE A 268 -16.82 -14.80 -10.72
N GLY A 269 -15.73 -15.54 -10.95
CA GLY A 269 -15.26 -15.86 -12.29
C GLY A 269 -14.51 -14.71 -12.96
N MET A 270 -13.56 -15.06 -13.83
CA MET A 270 -12.63 -14.12 -14.46
C MET A 270 -13.32 -13.00 -15.25
N ASP A 271 -14.35 -13.34 -16.03
CA ASP A 271 -15.08 -12.37 -16.85
C ASP A 271 -15.79 -11.31 -16.01
N ARG A 272 -16.34 -11.69 -14.84
CA ARG A 272 -16.97 -10.72 -13.94
C ARG A 272 -15.92 -9.84 -13.29
N CYS A 273 -14.78 -10.39 -12.86
CA CYS A 273 -13.70 -9.61 -12.27
C CYS A 273 -13.16 -8.54 -13.24
N LYS A 274 -12.98 -8.89 -14.53
CA LYS A 274 -12.58 -7.91 -15.56
C LYS A 274 -13.61 -6.79 -15.74
N LYS A 275 -14.91 -7.11 -15.72
CA LYS A 275 -15.98 -6.09 -15.72
C LYS A 275 -15.97 -5.21 -14.47
N MET A 276 -15.73 -5.79 -13.29
CA MET A 276 -15.62 -5.02 -12.04
C MET A 276 -14.45 -4.04 -12.09
N VAL A 277 -13.31 -4.43 -12.67
CA VAL A 277 -12.17 -3.54 -12.92
C VAL A 277 -12.58 -2.34 -13.78
N GLU A 278 -13.27 -2.58 -14.91
CA GLU A 278 -13.74 -1.50 -15.79
C GLU A 278 -14.76 -0.57 -15.11
N GLU A 279 -15.68 -1.14 -14.31
CA GLU A 279 -16.67 -0.39 -13.52
C GLU A 279 -15.97 0.51 -12.49
N LEU A 280 -15.01 -0.03 -11.73
CA LEU A 280 -14.23 0.72 -10.74
C LEU A 280 -13.38 1.83 -11.38
N GLN A 281 -12.76 1.56 -12.54
CA GLN A 281 -12.01 2.58 -13.27
C GLN A 281 -12.88 3.78 -13.63
N LYS A 282 -14.08 3.54 -14.15
CA LYS A 282 -15.04 4.62 -14.50
C LYS A 282 -15.48 5.40 -13.26
N ASN A 283 -15.79 4.70 -12.17
CA ASN A 283 -16.21 5.33 -10.92
C ASN A 283 -15.10 6.21 -10.33
N LEU A 284 -13.87 5.70 -10.27
CA LEU A 284 -12.70 6.44 -9.79
C LEU A 284 -12.45 7.70 -10.62
N ILE A 285 -12.51 7.61 -11.95
CA ILE A 285 -12.37 8.77 -12.84
C ILE A 285 -13.46 9.81 -12.54
N PHE A 286 -14.72 9.36 -12.38
CA PHE A 286 -15.82 10.25 -12.04
C PHE A 286 -15.60 10.94 -10.69
N THR A 287 -15.38 10.18 -9.61
CA THR A 287 -15.14 10.69 -8.24
C THR A 287 -13.92 11.60 -8.15
N SER A 288 -12.90 11.39 -8.99
CA SER A 288 -11.72 12.27 -9.01
C SER A 288 -12.07 13.73 -9.31
N SER A 289 -13.11 13.96 -10.12
CA SER A 289 -13.55 15.30 -10.52
C SER A 289 -14.00 16.18 -9.35
N ASP A 290 -14.37 15.57 -8.22
CA ASP A 290 -14.88 16.30 -7.04
C ASP A 290 -13.76 16.94 -6.20
N PHE A 291 -12.52 16.48 -6.34
CA PHE A 291 -11.42 16.93 -5.47
C PHE A 291 -10.16 17.39 -6.23
N VAL A 292 -10.05 17.13 -7.54
CA VAL A 292 -8.91 17.64 -8.32
C VAL A 292 -9.03 19.14 -8.53
N SER A 293 -7.90 19.83 -8.41
CA SER A 293 -7.81 21.29 -8.45
C SER A 293 -6.79 21.82 -9.47
N THR A 294 -5.95 20.94 -10.02
CA THR A 294 -4.91 21.29 -11.01
C THR A 294 -4.92 20.29 -12.15
N GLU A 295 -4.33 20.67 -13.29
CA GLU A 295 -4.19 19.77 -14.46
C GLU A 295 -3.32 18.54 -14.13
N GLU A 296 -2.30 18.71 -13.28
CA GLU A 296 -1.44 17.61 -12.81
C GLU A 296 -2.23 16.62 -11.94
N GLU A 297 -3.04 17.12 -10.98
CA GLU A 297 -3.92 16.28 -10.17
C GLU A 297 -4.96 15.57 -11.05
N GLN A 298 -5.61 16.29 -11.97
CA GLN A 298 -6.59 15.72 -12.88
C GLN A 298 -5.97 14.58 -13.70
N THR A 299 -4.82 14.82 -14.32
CA THR A 299 -4.07 13.79 -15.07
C THR A 299 -3.75 12.60 -14.17
N PHE A 300 -3.20 12.85 -12.98
CA PHE A 300 -2.79 11.78 -12.07
C PHE A 300 -3.98 10.90 -11.64
N PHE A 301 -5.04 11.51 -11.10
CA PHE A 301 -6.16 10.77 -10.51
C PHE A 301 -7.10 10.14 -11.54
N GLN A 302 -7.14 10.64 -12.78
CA GLN A 302 -7.93 10.03 -13.86
C GLN A 302 -7.17 8.91 -14.59
N GLU A 303 -5.85 9.00 -14.74
CA GLU A 303 -5.06 7.95 -15.40
C GLU A 303 -4.59 6.84 -14.45
N LEU A 304 -4.48 7.11 -13.13
CA LEU A 304 -4.06 6.10 -12.15
C LEU A 304 -4.94 4.83 -12.14
N PRO A 305 -6.29 4.90 -12.16
CA PRO A 305 -7.13 3.71 -12.20
C PRO A 305 -6.89 2.87 -13.45
N ILE A 306 -6.64 3.53 -14.60
CA ILE A 306 -6.33 2.88 -15.87
C ILE A 306 -5.00 2.15 -15.74
N TYR A 307 -3.97 2.84 -15.22
CA TYR A 307 -2.66 2.26 -14.98
C TYR A 307 -2.73 1.04 -14.05
N ILE A 308 -3.49 1.13 -12.95
CA ILE A 308 -3.63 0.00 -12.01
C ILE A 308 -4.30 -1.18 -12.69
N GLY A 309 -5.44 -1.00 -13.35
CA GLY A 309 -6.16 -2.12 -13.97
C GLY A 309 -5.47 -2.76 -15.18
N GLN A 310 -4.45 -2.11 -15.75
CA GLN A 310 -3.68 -2.62 -16.91
C GLN A 310 -2.25 -3.05 -16.55
N ARG A 311 -1.84 -2.94 -15.28
CA ARG A 311 -0.48 -3.27 -14.87
C ARG A 311 -0.20 -4.77 -15.07
N LYS A 312 1.06 -5.10 -15.33
CA LYS A 312 1.52 -6.48 -15.57
C LYS A 312 2.31 -7.08 -14.40
N ASN A 313 2.56 -6.28 -13.38
CA ASN A 313 3.26 -6.63 -12.16
C ASN A 313 2.77 -5.73 -11.03
#